data_AF-A0A7C2Y8R6-F1
#
_entry.id   AF-A0A7C2Y8R6-F1
#
_cell.length_a   1.000
_cell.length_b   1.000
_cell.length_c   1.000
_cell.angle_alpha   90.00
_cell.angle_beta   90.00
_cell.angle_gamma   90.00
#
_symmetry.space_group_name_H-M   'P 1'
#
loop_
_entity.id
_entity.type
_entity.pdbx_description
1 polymer ?
#
loop_
_entity_poly.entity_id
_entity_poly.type
_entity_poly.pdbx_seq_one_letter_code
_entity_poly.pdbx_strand_id
1 'polypeptide(L)'
;MSKRELGRVEVLARVKSRELRVVDAAALLRRSYRQTKRLWKRYREEGAAGLKHRSAGRRSNRAYAEGFRRQVLRQVREKYGGAVRERFGPALCAGGRPTGGLSSASTARGGAGQDLPSGERTGNQ
;
A
#
# COMPACT_ATOMS: atom_id res chain seq x y z
N MET A 1 -10.59 -2.19 -12.93
CA MET A 1 -9.50 -1.24 -13.22
C MET A 1 -8.73 -1.03 -11.93
N SER A 2 -7.41 -1.09 -11.97
CA SER A 2 -6.55 -0.75 -10.82
C SER A 2 -6.48 0.77 -10.62
N LYS A 3 -6.19 1.23 -9.40
CA LYS A 3 -5.91 2.65 -9.10
C LYS A 3 -4.85 3.24 -10.04
N ARG A 4 -3.83 2.46 -10.42
CA ARG A 4 -2.79 2.88 -11.36
C ARG A 4 -3.30 3.08 -12.79
N GLU A 5 -4.34 2.36 -13.19
CA GLU A 5 -4.96 2.52 -14.51
C GLU A 5 -5.83 3.78 -14.54
N LEU A 6 -6.57 4.03 -13.47
CA LEU A 6 -7.37 5.25 -13.31
C LEU A 6 -6.48 6.51 -13.33
N GLY A 7 -5.36 6.51 -12.60
CA GLY A 7 -4.42 7.65 -12.64
C GLY A 7 -3.83 7.92 -14.03
N ARG A 8 -3.72 6.90 -14.90
CA ARG A 8 -3.32 7.11 -16.31
C ARG A 8 -4.41 7.76 -17.13
N VAL A 9 -5.66 7.38 -16.90
CA VAL A 9 -6.82 7.98 -17.58
C VAL A 9 -6.88 9.46 -17.27
N GLU A 10 -6.71 9.84 -16.00
CA GLU A 10 -6.76 11.24 -15.56
C GLU A 10 -5.64 12.08 -16.18
N VAL A 11 -4.38 11.61 -16.10
CA VAL A 11 -3.25 12.34 -16.69
C VAL A 11 -3.40 12.48 -18.21
N LEU A 12 -3.84 11.42 -18.90
CA LEU A 12 -4.04 11.47 -20.36
C LEU A 12 -5.29 12.26 -20.77
N ALA A 13 -6.31 12.37 -19.90
CA ALA A 13 -7.43 13.26 -20.11
C ALA A 13 -6.97 14.72 -20.12
N ARG A 14 -6.08 15.12 -19.20
CA ARG A 14 -5.48 16.47 -19.18
C ARG A 14 -4.61 16.75 -20.40
N VAL A 15 -3.91 15.73 -20.92
CA VAL A 15 -3.20 15.83 -22.21
C VAL A 15 -4.18 16.07 -23.37
N LYS A 16 -5.35 15.42 -23.35
CA LYS A 16 -6.42 15.64 -24.34
C LYS A 16 -7.00 17.04 -24.28
N SER A 17 -7.16 17.60 -23.08
CA SER A 17 -7.58 18.99 -22.84
C SER A 17 -6.51 20.03 -23.19
N ARG A 18 -5.32 19.61 -23.66
CA ARG A 18 -4.16 20.46 -23.98
C ARG A 18 -3.56 21.21 -22.78
N GLU A 19 -3.93 20.83 -21.56
CA GLU A 19 -3.37 21.39 -20.32
C GLU A 19 -1.98 20.83 -19.99
N LEU A 20 -1.65 19.66 -20.53
CA LEU A 20 -0.39 18.95 -20.28
C LEU A 20 0.23 18.45 -21.59
N ARG A 21 1.56 18.55 -21.71
CA ARG A 21 2.27 17.93 -22.83
C ARG A 21 2.52 16.45 -22.50
N VAL A 22 2.72 15.65 -23.55
CA VAL A 22 3.02 14.21 -23.41
C VAL A 22 4.32 13.96 -22.64
N VAL A 23 5.27 14.90 -22.68
CA VAL A 23 6.54 14.84 -21.93
C VAL A 23 6.28 14.99 -20.44
N ASP A 24 5.46 15.95 -20.04
CA ASP A 24 5.10 16.19 -18.64
C ASP A 24 4.27 15.02 -18.08
N ALA A 25 3.35 14.51 -18.87
CA ALA A 25 2.61 13.29 -18.55
C ALA A 25 3.54 12.07 -18.33
N ALA A 26 4.66 11.98 -19.06
CA ALA A 26 5.63 10.91 -18.87
C ALA A 26 6.34 11.02 -17.51
N ALA A 27 6.67 12.25 -17.09
CA ALA A 27 7.22 12.50 -15.75
C ALA A 27 6.20 12.15 -14.64
N LEU A 28 4.95 12.61 -14.76
CA LEU A 28 3.88 12.32 -13.80
C LEU A 28 3.58 10.82 -13.68
N LEU A 29 3.59 10.10 -14.80
CA LEU A 29 3.34 8.66 -14.83
C LEU A 29 4.58 7.83 -14.50
N ARG A 30 5.76 8.46 -14.33
CA ARG A 30 7.07 7.81 -14.16
C ARG A 30 7.33 6.77 -15.26
N ARG A 31 7.08 7.15 -16.50
CA ARG A 31 7.22 6.32 -17.71
C ARG A 31 8.12 7.00 -18.71
N SER A 32 8.76 6.22 -19.58
CA SER A 32 9.53 6.83 -20.67
C SER A 32 8.60 7.50 -21.67
N TYR A 33 9.09 8.54 -22.34
CA TYR A 33 8.34 9.24 -23.38
C TYR A 33 7.74 8.29 -24.43
N ARG A 34 8.52 7.28 -24.87
CA ARG A 34 8.05 6.27 -25.84
C ARG A 34 6.89 5.44 -25.29
N GLN A 35 6.93 5.04 -24.01
CA GLN A 35 5.85 4.30 -23.37
C GLN A 35 4.59 5.16 -23.23
N THR A 36 4.76 6.42 -22.81
CA THR A 36 3.66 7.38 -22.69
C THR A 36 3.04 7.70 -24.04
N LYS A 37 3.84 7.84 -25.11
CA LYS A 37 3.35 8.03 -26.48
C LYS A 37 2.52 6.82 -26.97
N ARG A 38 2.92 5.60 -26.63
CA ARG A 38 2.13 4.38 -26.92
C ARG A 38 0.81 4.32 -26.13
N LEU A 39 0.82 4.76 -24.87
CA LEU A 39 -0.40 4.89 -24.07
C LEU A 39 -1.33 5.95 -24.65
N TRP A 40 -0.78 7.10 -25.03
CA TRP A 40 -1.52 8.19 -25.68
C TRP A 40 -2.18 7.76 -26.98
N LYS A 41 -1.45 7.04 -27.85
CA LYS A 41 -2.02 6.48 -29.09
C LYS A 41 -3.24 5.62 -28.80
N ARG A 42 -3.13 4.66 -27.88
CA ARG A 42 -4.26 3.79 -27.48
C ARG A 42 -5.41 4.56 -26.85
N TYR A 43 -5.11 5.55 -26.02
CA TYR A 43 -6.14 6.38 -25.40
C TYR A 43 -6.92 7.21 -26.44
N ARG A 44 -6.28 7.64 -27.53
CA ARG A 44 -6.97 8.31 -28.64
C ARG A 44 -7.89 7.38 -29.43
N GLU A 45 -7.51 6.11 -29.58
CA GLU A 45 -8.26 5.12 -30.36
C GLU A 45 -9.41 4.51 -29.56
N GLU A 46 -9.15 4.14 -28.30
CA GLU A 46 -10.02 3.30 -27.47
C GLU A 46 -10.50 4.03 -26.19
N GLY A 47 -10.07 5.28 -25.97
CA GLY A 47 -10.40 6.04 -24.76
C GLY A 47 -9.87 5.41 -23.47
N ALA A 48 -10.61 5.59 -22.38
CA ALA A 48 -10.28 4.99 -21.08
C ALA A 48 -10.30 3.45 -21.11
N ALA A 49 -11.11 2.85 -22.00
CA ALA A 49 -11.22 1.40 -22.12
C ALA A 49 -9.91 0.75 -22.61
N GLY A 50 -9.18 1.41 -23.51
CA GLY A 50 -7.90 0.88 -24.03
C GLY A 50 -6.71 0.96 -23.08
N LEU A 51 -6.88 1.66 -21.95
CA LEU A 51 -5.90 1.67 -20.87
C LEU A 51 -6.12 0.54 -19.86
N LYS A 52 -7.23 -0.20 -19.97
CA LYS A 52 -7.49 -1.41 -19.19
C LYS A 52 -6.46 -2.46 -19.56
N HIS A 53 -5.90 -3.12 -18.55
CA HIS A 53 -5.04 -4.26 -18.77
C HIS A 53 -5.81 -5.36 -19.52
N ARG A 54 -5.37 -5.67 -20.74
CA ARG A 54 -6.08 -6.59 -21.65
C ARG A 54 -6.15 -8.04 -21.15
N SER A 55 -5.24 -8.41 -20.24
CA SER A 55 -5.29 -9.72 -19.57
C SER A 55 -6.00 -9.66 -18.21
N ALA A 56 -6.54 -8.51 -17.79
CA ALA A 56 -7.36 -8.47 -16.57
C ALA A 56 -8.64 -9.29 -16.79
N GLY A 57 -8.77 -10.37 -16.04
CA GLY A 57 -9.88 -11.33 -16.16
C GLY A 57 -9.62 -12.50 -17.12
N ARG A 58 -8.52 -12.48 -17.91
CA ARG A 58 -8.13 -13.66 -18.69
C ARG A 58 -7.37 -14.66 -17.83
N ARG A 59 -7.69 -15.94 -18.00
CA ARG A 59 -6.91 -17.06 -17.47
C ARG A 59 -5.55 -17.08 -18.16
N SER A 60 -4.49 -17.32 -17.39
CA SER A 60 -3.13 -17.49 -17.93
C SER A 60 -3.07 -18.71 -18.84
N ASN A 61 -2.35 -18.63 -19.95
CA ASN A 61 -2.10 -19.77 -20.84
C ASN A 61 -1.40 -20.94 -20.13
N ARG A 62 -0.71 -20.69 -19.01
CA ARG A 62 -0.06 -21.71 -18.17
C ARG A 62 -0.93 -22.16 -16.98
N ALA A 63 -2.18 -21.72 -16.89
CA ALA A 63 -3.03 -22.07 -15.76
C ALA A 63 -3.48 -23.53 -15.84
N TYR A 64 -3.25 -24.30 -14.78
CA TYR A 64 -3.79 -25.65 -14.63
C TYR A 64 -5.31 -25.70 -14.84
N ALA A 65 -5.79 -26.83 -15.37
CA ALA A 65 -7.20 -27.10 -15.59
C ALA A 65 -8.06 -26.78 -14.36
N GLU A 66 -9.28 -26.29 -14.57
CA GLU A 66 -10.18 -25.94 -13.47
C GLU A 66 -10.48 -27.12 -12.55
N GLY A 67 -10.55 -28.34 -13.10
CA GLY A 67 -10.69 -29.57 -12.32
C GLY A 67 -9.54 -29.75 -11.32
N PHE A 68 -8.29 -29.65 -11.79
CA PHE A 68 -7.11 -29.75 -10.95
C PHE A 68 -7.06 -28.65 -9.88
N ARG A 69 -7.37 -27.40 -10.27
CA ARG A 69 -7.44 -26.28 -9.32
C ARG A 69 -8.49 -26.51 -8.23
N ARG A 70 -9.67 -27.01 -8.59
CA ARG A 70 -10.74 -27.34 -7.63
C ARG A 70 -10.32 -28.45 -6.67
N GLN A 71 -9.65 -29.48 -7.18
CA GLN A 71 -9.12 -30.58 -6.36
C GLN A 71 -8.09 -30.09 -5.36
N VAL A 72 -7.12 -29.28 -5.79
CA VAL A 72 -6.11 -28.68 -4.89
C VAL A 72 -6.78 -27.80 -3.83
N LEU A 73 -7.74 -26.95 -4.22
CA LEU A 73 -8.46 -26.10 -3.26
C LEU A 73 -9.33 -26.89 -2.29
N ARG A 74 -9.89 -28.04 -2.71
CA ARG A 74 -10.60 -28.96 -1.82
C ARG A 74 -9.63 -29.54 -0.79
N GLN A 75 -8.49 -30.05 -1.24
CA GLN A 75 -7.49 -30.65 -0.36
C GLN A 75 -6.87 -29.63 0.61
N VAL A 76 -6.64 -28.39 0.17
CA VAL A 76 -6.20 -27.29 1.05
C VAL A 76 -7.26 -26.95 2.08
N ARG A 77 -8.55 -26.94 1.72
CA ARG A 77 -9.65 -26.72 2.66
C ARG A 77 -9.84 -27.87 3.64
N GLU A 78 -9.58 -29.11 3.24
CA GLU A 78 -9.64 -30.27 4.13
C GLU A 78 -8.48 -30.27 5.13
N LYS A 79 -7.25 -30.07 4.65
CA LYS A 79 -6.05 -30.07 5.52
C LYS A 79 -5.92 -28.81 6.36
N TYR A 80 -6.45 -27.72 5.83
CA TYR A 80 -6.44 -26.42 6.45
C TYR A 80 -7.86 -25.87 6.28
N GLY A 81 -8.83 -26.40 7.02
CA GLY A 81 -10.19 -25.89 7.18
C GLY A 81 -10.48 -25.87 8.68
N GLY A 82 -10.54 -24.71 9.32
CA GLY A 82 -10.49 -24.62 10.78
C GLY A 82 -9.95 -23.29 11.26
N ALA A 83 -10.23 -22.96 12.53
CA ALA A 83 -9.89 -21.69 13.16
C ALA A 83 -8.38 -21.43 13.10
N VAL A 84 -7.99 -20.17 12.87
CA VAL A 84 -6.58 -19.78 12.67
C VAL A 84 -5.69 -20.22 13.85
N ARG A 85 -6.25 -20.22 15.07
CA ARG A 85 -5.60 -20.67 16.32
C ARG A 85 -5.29 -22.16 16.38
N GLU A 86 -6.10 -22.97 15.71
CA GLU A 86 -6.02 -24.44 15.70
C GLU A 86 -5.16 -24.93 14.53
N ARG A 87 -5.19 -24.18 13.42
CA ARG A 87 -4.44 -24.45 12.20
C ARG A 87 -2.99 -23.99 12.25
N PHE A 88 -2.76 -22.83 12.86
CA PHE A 88 -1.45 -22.22 12.99
C PHE A 88 -1.19 -22.03 14.48
N GLY A 89 -0.21 -22.77 15.00
CA GLY A 89 0.12 -22.72 16.43
C GLY A 89 0.37 -21.30 16.95
N PRO A 90 0.40 -21.10 18.28
CA PRO A 90 0.40 -19.79 18.92
C PRO A 90 1.47 -18.82 18.40
N ALA A 91 2.62 -19.34 17.94
CA ALA A 91 3.70 -18.56 17.33
C ALA A 91 3.31 -17.78 16.06
N LEU A 92 2.35 -18.26 15.27
CA LEU A 92 1.85 -17.56 14.07
C LEU A 92 0.67 -16.63 14.37
N CYS A 93 -0.08 -16.88 15.45
CA CYS A 93 -1.21 -16.04 15.88
C CYS A 93 -0.78 -14.75 16.60
N ALA A 94 0.42 -14.71 17.19
CA ALA A 94 0.89 -13.59 18.02
C ALA A 94 1.46 -12.38 17.25
N GLY A 95 1.45 -12.39 15.91
CA GLY A 95 1.95 -11.28 15.09
C GLY A 95 1.02 -10.05 15.00
N GLY A 96 -0.10 -10.04 15.73
CA GLY A 96 -0.95 -8.86 15.87
C GLY A 96 -0.30 -7.86 16.82
N ARG A 97 0.24 -6.76 16.28
CA ARG A 97 0.61 -5.59 17.11
C ARG A 97 -0.58 -5.24 18.02
N PRO A 98 -0.40 -5.14 19.34
CA PRO A 98 -1.48 -4.67 20.21
C PRO A 98 -1.81 -3.23 19.83
N THR A 99 -2.96 -3.02 19.19
CA THR A 99 -3.58 -1.71 19.02
C THR A 99 -4.44 -1.44 20.25
N GLY A 100 -3.97 -0.54 21.12
CA GLY A 100 -4.73 0.00 22.26
C GLY A 100 -4.03 -0.27 23.60
N GLY A 101 -3.73 0.70 24.46
CA GLY A 101 -4.16 2.09 24.49
C GLY A 101 -3.08 3.01 25.07
N LEU A 102 -3.01 4.22 24.52
CA LEU A 102 -2.39 5.36 25.18
C LEU A 102 -3.32 5.77 26.32
N SER A 103 -3.08 5.25 27.52
CA SER A 103 -3.62 5.84 28.74
C SER A 103 -2.86 7.15 28.98
N SER A 104 -3.59 8.24 28.86
CA SER A 104 -3.22 9.59 29.24
C SER A 104 -2.60 9.61 30.64
N ALA A 105 -1.28 9.78 30.72
CA ALA A 105 -0.61 10.16 31.96
C ALA A 105 -0.93 11.63 32.23
N SER A 106 -1.84 11.83 33.18
CA SER A 106 -2.29 13.08 33.73
C SER A 106 -1.14 13.95 34.22
N THR A 107 -1.17 15.21 33.82
CA THR A 107 -0.47 16.33 34.45
C THR A 107 -0.81 16.38 35.94
N ALA A 108 0.11 15.95 36.80
CA ALA A 108 0.12 16.34 38.21
C ALA A 108 1.13 17.49 38.35
N ARG A 109 0.59 18.69 38.38
CA ARG A 109 1.26 19.93 38.75
C ARG A 109 1.01 20.12 40.26
N GLY A 110 2.08 20.21 41.05
CA GLY A 110 2.06 20.46 42.49
C GLY A 110 3.25 19.73 43.13
N GLY A 111 4.22 20.36 43.80
CA GLY A 111 4.22 21.63 44.50
C GLY A 111 4.66 21.38 45.94
N ALA A 112 5.97 21.33 46.18
CA ALA A 112 6.68 21.42 47.47
C ALA A 112 8.19 21.35 47.11
N GLY A 113 9.05 22.34 47.34
CA GLY A 113 9.19 23.16 48.53
C GLY A 113 10.19 22.47 49.45
N GLN A 114 11.31 23.15 49.74
CA GLN A 114 12.40 22.82 50.69
C GLN A 114 13.56 21.99 50.08
N ASP A 115 14.85 22.32 50.18
CA ASP A 115 15.62 23.37 50.85
C ASP A 115 16.97 23.51 50.13
N LEU A 116 17.46 24.74 49.94
CA LEU A 116 18.90 25.06 49.95
C LEU A 116 19.20 25.52 51.38
N PRO A 117 20.33 25.17 52.04
CA PRO A 117 21.66 25.60 51.58
C PRO A 117 22.78 24.58 51.92
N SER A 118 23.99 24.60 51.36
CA SER A 118 25.09 25.47 51.81
C SER A 118 26.40 24.90 51.26
N GLY A 119 27.31 25.78 50.83
CA GLY A 119 28.76 25.54 50.83
C GLY A 119 29.32 24.68 49.67
N GLU A 120 30.47 24.94 49.09
CA GLU A 120 31.48 25.96 49.36
C GLU A 120 32.22 26.34 48.07
N ARG A 121 32.72 27.57 48.14
CA ARG A 121 33.80 28.15 47.34
C ARG A 121 34.88 27.14 47.01
N THR A 122 35.36 27.20 45.76
CA THR A 122 36.75 27.54 45.33
C THR A 122 36.82 27.06 43.87
N GLY A 123 37.14 27.84 42.85
CA GLY A 123 38.06 28.96 42.80
C GLY A 123 39.31 28.53 42.04
N ASN A 124 39.49 29.07 40.84
CA ASN A 124 40.77 29.29 40.15
C ASN A 124 41.48 28.02 39.60
N GLN A 125 42.06 27.97 38.41
CA GLN A 125 42.59 28.98 37.48
C GLN A 125 42.41 28.50 36.04
#